data_AF-A0A5C3NXY1-F1
#
_entry.id   AF-A0A5C3NXY1-F1
#
_cell.length_a   1.000
_cell.length_b   1.000
_cell.length_c   1.000
_cell.angle_alpha   90.00
_cell.angle_beta   90.00
_cell.angle_gamma   90.00
#
_symmetry.space_group_name_H-M   'P 1'
#
loop_
_entity.id
_entity.type
_entity.pdbx_description
1 polymer ?
#
loop_
_entity_poly.entity_id
_entity_poly.type
_entity_poly.pdbx_seq_one_letter_code
_entity_poly.pdbx_strand_id
1 'polypeptide(L)'
;MYRTFMPYMKPFIVSAPHLRDIQFGRPYDSPSHTRHRHDEDILRGQIVNKTQSPQDCRATNQRDQEGAGHSWPMLDSFKGTVIGAYATGLACPVARVHLLSTGGRRPTELAMLSVVLSDWRPSFLRLATDIYRARGYIPLLPSASTGWGESLETLELRLNIVEDRFDFEECFNHIAETLSTLPATSLHLAFRCVNHRAQHKGETRYPLLEPFEGDQCGSPDVHGADAVCHMQDELSRHDLPQRVRECMRSAPALRRMTLAWGRCQTRGPARVICVDLDNAPHAWDRPGDESDEWGKPERDW
;
A
#
# COMPACT_ATOMS: atom_id res chain seq x y z
N MET A 1 -6.77 6.98 -19.08
CA MET A 1 -5.36 7.34 -19.34
C MET A 1 -4.92 8.34 -18.28
N TYR A 2 -4.31 7.85 -17.18
CA TYR A 2 -3.77 8.75 -16.15
C TYR A 2 -2.48 9.38 -16.63
N ARG A 3 -2.35 10.67 -16.37
CA ARG A 3 -1.08 11.39 -16.42
C ARG A 3 -0.45 11.25 -15.05
N THR A 4 0.51 10.36 -14.89
CA THR A 4 1.39 10.40 -13.72
C THR A 4 2.24 11.65 -13.90
N PHE A 5 1.85 12.75 -13.24
CA PHE A 5 2.66 13.94 -13.23
C PHE A 5 3.91 13.61 -12.43
N MET A 6 5.01 13.27 -13.11
CA MET A 6 6.29 13.10 -12.45
C MET A 6 6.85 14.49 -12.15
N PRO A 7 6.98 14.84 -10.87
CA PRO A 7 7.31 16.19 -10.48
C PRO A 7 8.81 16.41 -10.71
N TYR A 8 9.11 17.45 -11.49
CA TYR A 8 10.41 18.08 -11.44
C TYR A 8 10.53 18.81 -10.10
N MET A 9 11.38 18.35 -9.19
CA MET A 9 11.34 18.75 -7.77
C MET A 9 12.00 20.09 -7.48
N LYS A 10 12.99 20.49 -8.29
CA LYS A 10 13.80 21.69 -8.06
C LYS A 10 12.98 22.97 -7.79
N PRO A 11 11.94 23.31 -8.58
CA PRO A 11 11.17 24.54 -8.34
C PRO A 11 10.47 24.54 -6.98
N PHE A 12 9.99 23.37 -6.52
CA PHE A 12 9.31 23.23 -5.23
C PHE A 12 10.29 23.37 -4.07
N ILE A 13 11.45 22.72 -4.16
CA ILE A 13 12.50 22.78 -3.12
C ILE A 13 12.97 24.22 -2.94
N VAL A 14 13.21 24.95 -4.04
CA VAL A 14 13.68 26.35 -3.99
C VAL A 14 12.59 27.31 -3.51
N SER A 15 11.35 27.14 -3.98
CA SER A 15 10.27 28.10 -3.71
C SER A 15 9.58 27.87 -2.36
N ALA A 16 9.67 26.65 -1.81
CA ALA A 16 9.02 26.26 -0.57
C ALA A 16 10.01 25.52 0.37
N PRO A 17 11.03 26.22 0.92
CA PRO A 17 12.04 25.60 1.78
C PRO A 17 11.48 25.08 3.11
N HIS A 18 10.29 25.55 3.51
CA HIS A 18 9.59 25.13 4.73
C HIS A 18 8.47 24.12 4.47
N LEU A 19 8.40 23.53 3.27
CA LEU A 19 7.43 22.48 2.97
C LEU A 19 7.67 21.28 3.89
N ARG A 20 6.59 20.79 4.52
CA ARG A 20 6.61 19.64 5.43
C ARG A 20 5.87 18.44 4.88
N ASP A 21 4.88 18.66 4.04
CA ASP A 21 3.97 17.65 3.54
C ASP A 21 3.94 17.65 2.01
N ILE A 22 4.05 16.47 1.43
CA ILE A 22 3.98 16.27 -0.01
C ILE A 22 2.94 15.22 -0.35
N GLN A 23 2.07 15.54 -1.30
CA GLN A 23 1.11 14.60 -1.85
C GLN A 23 1.17 14.60 -3.37
N PHE A 24 1.40 13.42 -3.96
CA PHE A 24 1.32 13.19 -5.39
C PHE A 24 0.17 12.24 -5.73
N GLY A 25 -0.61 12.62 -6.74
CA GLY A 25 -1.85 11.94 -7.09
C GLY A 25 -3.05 12.90 -6.95
N ARG A 26 -4.19 12.53 -7.53
CA ARG A 26 -5.41 13.33 -7.38
C ARG A 26 -6.08 13.04 -6.02
N PRO A 27 -6.68 14.07 -5.38
CA PRO A 27 -7.76 13.84 -4.43
C PRO A 27 -8.89 13.04 -5.12
N TYR A 28 -9.60 12.21 -4.34
CA TYR A 28 -10.34 11.02 -4.77
C TYR A 28 -11.51 11.20 -5.77
N ASP A 29 -11.81 12.41 -6.27
CA ASP A 29 -12.98 12.65 -7.14
C ASP A 29 -12.86 12.02 -8.55
N SER A 30 -11.77 11.30 -8.84
CA SER A 30 -11.61 10.57 -10.11
C SER A 30 -11.15 9.14 -9.83
N PRO A 31 -12.06 8.16 -9.91
CA PRO A 31 -11.82 6.79 -9.47
C PRO A 31 -11.06 5.93 -10.50
N SER A 32 -10.15 6.56 -11.24
CA SER A 32 -9.45 5.95 -12.38
C SER A 32 -8.02 5.56 -12.03
N HIS A 33 -7.80 4.85 -10.92
CA HIS A 33 -6.47 4.27 -10.66
C HIS A 33 -6.15 3.27 -11.77
N THR A 34 -5.20 3.65 -12.62
CA THR A 34 -4.86 2.88 -13.81
C THR A 34 -3.70 1.96 -13.43
N ARG A 35 -3.98 0.66 -13.39
CA ARG A 35 -3.00 -0.40 -13.12
C ARG A 35 -1.92 -0.43 -14.22
N HIS A 36 -0.66 -0.57 -13.82
CA HIS A 36 0.42 -0.96 -14.73
C HIS A 36 0.50 -2.50 -14.76
N ARG A 37 0.42 -3.15 -15.92
CA ARG A 37 0.36 -4.63 -16.01
C ARG A 37 1.67 -5.27 -16.46
N HIS A 38 2.41 -4.57 -17.31
CA HIS A 38 3.69 -5.00 -17.82
C HIS A 38 4.81 -4.13 -17.27
N ASP A 39 6.06 -4.63 -17.26
CA ASP A 39 7.24 -3.81 -16.97
C ASP A 39 7.25 -2.57 -17.87
N GLU A 40 6.89 -2.78 -19.14
CA GLU A 40 6.71 -1.72 -20.10
C GLU A 40 5.64 -0.73 -19.68
N ASP A 41 4.58 -1.11 -18.97
CA ASP A 41 3.54 -0.16 -18.53
C ASP A 41 3.98 0.65 -17.31
N ILE A 42 4.78 0.08 -16.40
CA ILE A 42 5.41 0.84 -15.30
C ILE A 42 6.35 1.88 -15.91
N LEU A 43 7.14 1.47 -16.92
CA LEU A 43 8.13 2.31 -17.59
C LEU A 43 7.52 3.26 -18.64
N ARG A 44 6.35 2.93 -19.23
CA ARG A 44 5.62 3.72 -20.25
C ARG A 44 4.34 4.36 -19.73
N GLY A 45 4.02 4.23 -18.44
CA GLY A 45 2.93 4.97 -17.81
C GLY A 45 3.04 6.41 -18.29
N GLN A 46 1.96 6.98 -18.84
CA GLN A 46 2.06 8.24 -19.56
C GLN A 46 2.46 9.37 -18.63
N ILE A 47 3.76 9.51 -18.47
CA ILE A 47 4.42 10.68 -17.94
C ILE A 47 4.04 11.78 -18.92
N VAL A 48 3.66 12.93 -18.38
CA VAL A 48 3.23 14.10 -19.17
C VAL A 48 4.29 14.48 -20.22
N ASN A 49 5.54 14.05 -20.02
CA ASN A 49 6.57 13.87 -21.03
C ASN A 49 6.77 12.38 -21.37
N LYS A 50 6.30 11.94 -22.55
CA LYS A 50 6.41 10.55 -23.07
C LYS A 50 7.85 10.01 -23.23
N THR A 51 8.88 10.77 -22.86
CA THR A 51 10.29 10.52 -23.18
C THR A 51 11.17 10.14 -22.00
N GLN A 52 10.70 10.32 -20.75
CA GLN A 52 11.51 10.04 -19.56
C GLN A 52 10.91 8.88 -18.78
N SER A 53 11.76 7.96 -18.31
CA SER A 53 11.38 6.89 -17.39
C SER A 53 11.38 7.39 -15.92
N PRO A 54 10.75 6.66 -14.98
CA PRO A 54 10.88 6.95 -13.55
C PRO A 54 12.33 7.08 -13.08
N GLN A 55 13.23 6.27 -13.64
CA GLN A 55 14.66 6.29 -13.39
C GLN A 55 15.30 7.59 -13.88
N ASP A 56 14.94 8.07 -15.08
CA ASP A 56 15.46 9.32 -15.64
C ASP A 56 15.01 10.53 -14.81
N CYS A 57 13.74 10.53 -14.37
CA CYS A 57 13.19 11.57 -13.50
C CYS A 57 13.93 11.58 -12.15
N ARG A 58 14.13 10.42 -11.54
CA ARG A 58 14.89 10.28 -10.30
C ARG A 58 16.31 10.82 -10.44
N ALA A 59 17.05 10.37 -11.46
CA ALA A 59 18.43 10.80 -11.69
C ALA A 59 18.54 12.31 -11.94
N THR A 60 17.56 12.89 -12.65
CA THR A 60 17.48 14.34 -12.87
C THR A 60 17.24 15.08 -11.55
N ASN A 61 16.26 14.65 -10.76
CA ASN A 61 15.94 15.28 -9.48
C ASN A 61 17.08 15.15 -8.44
N GLN A 62 17.80 14.03 -8.42
CA GLN A 62 18.97 13.85 -7.55
C GLN A 62 20.10 14.80 -7.96
N ARG A 63 20.46 14.83 -9.24
CA ARG A 63 21.50 15.73 -9.77
C ARG A 63 21.19 17.19 -9.48
N ASP A 64 19.93 17.59 -9.58
CA ASP A 64 19.53 18.97 -9.31
C ASP A 64 19.56 19.32 -7.82
N GLN A 65 19.22 18.40 -6.92
CA GLN A 65 19.37 18.58 -5.48
C GLN A 65 20.85 18.70 -5.09
N GLU A 66 21.69 17.82 -5.62
CA GLU A 66 23.15 17.84 -5.43
C GLU A 66 23.77 19.13 -5.99
N GLY A 67 23.44 19.48 -7.24
CA GLY A 67 24.00 20.64 -7.93
C GLY A 67 23.52 21.98 -7.38
N ALA A 68 22.29 22.05 -6.86
CA ALA A 68 21.83 23.24 -6.16
C ALA A 68 22.40 23.33 -4.74
N GLY A 69 22.81 22.22 -4.13
CA GLY A 69 23.15 22.15 -2.70
C GLY A 69 21.95 22.44 -1.79
N HIS A 70 20.73 22.24 -2.30
CA HIS A 70 19.48 22.51 -1.60
C HIS A 70 18.58 21.28 -1.67
N SER A 71 18.20 20.78 -0.50
CA SER A 71 17.16 19.78 -0.29
C SER A 71 16.39 20.15 0.97
N TRP A 72 15.18 19.61 1.15
CA TRP A 72 14.53 19.73 2.45
C TRP A 72 15.34 18.96 3.49
N PRO A 73 15.52 19.50 4.71
CA PRO A 73 16.25 18.78 5.76
C PRO A 73 15.48 17.53 6.22
N MET A 74 14.14 17.59 6.19
CA MET A 74 13.22 16.52 6.54
C MET A 74 11.81 16.89 6.05
N LEU A 75 11.02 15.88 5.71
CA LEU A 75 9.57 16.00 5.52
C LEU A 75 8.83 15.30 6.65
N ASP A 76 7.71 15.88 7.07
CA ASP A 76 6.84 15.29 8.09
C ASP A 76 5.98 14.19 7.46
N SER A 77 5.49 14.40 6.22
CA SER A 77 4.73 13.38 5.51
C SER A 77 4.90 13.36 3.99
N PHE A 78 4.83 12.15 3.43
CA PHE A 78 4.70 11.91 2.00
C PHE A 78 3.53 10.98 1.71
N LYS A 79 2.77 11.31 0.67
CA LYS A 79 1.63 10.56 0.17
C LYS A 79 1.71 10.38 -1.34
N GLY A 80 1.55 9.15 -1.83
CA GLY A 80 1.48 8.90 -3.27
C GLY A 80 1.72 7.46 -3.65
N THR A 81 2.18 7.23 -4.88
CA THR A 81 2.47 5.89 -5.38
C THR A 81 3.94 5.54 -5.18
N VAL A 82 4.29 4.25 -5.11
CA VAL A 82 5.69 3.79 -5.01
C VAL A 82 6.53 4.35 -6.16
N ILE A 83 6.02 4.29 -7.39
CA ILE A 83 6.70 4.83 -8.58
C ILE A 83 6.87 6.35 -8.48
N GLY A 84 5.83 7.06 -8.02
CA GLY A 84 5.87 8.51 -7.84
C GLY A 84 6.92 8.91 -6.82
N ALA A 85 6.92 8.26 -5.65
CA ALA A 85 7.94 8.42 -4.61
C ALA A 85 9.35 8.19 -5.15
N TYR A 86 9.56 7.08 -5.87
CA TYR A 86 10.85 6.75 -6.48
C TYR A 86 11.34 7.83 -7.45
N ALA A 87 10.46 8.30 -8.34
CA ALA A 87 10.76 9.31 -9.35
C ALA A 87 11.11 10.69 -8.75
N THR A 88 10.65 10.99 -7.53
CA THR A 88 11.01 12.26 -6.87
C THR A 88 12.51 12.38 -6.58
N GLY A 89 13.20 11.25 -6.38
CA GLY A 89 14.61 11.24 -6.01
C GLY A 89 14.93 12.02 -4.72
N LEU A 90 13.97 12.14 -3.80
CA LEU A 90 14.19 12.81 -2.52
C LEU A 90 15.18 12.01 -1.67
N ALA A 91 16.25 12.68 -1.24
CA ALA A 91 17.29 12.10 -0.38
C ALA A 91 17.14 12.48 1.10
N CYS A 92 16.06 13.18 1.46
CA CYS A 92 15.80 13.60 2.83
C CYS A 92 14.96 12.57 3.59
N PRO A 93 15.10 12.49 4.93
CA PRO A 93 14.21 11.68 5.76
C PRO A 93 12.74 12.13 5.63
N VAL A 94 11.83 11.15 5.66
CA VAL A 94 10.38 11.39 5.66
C VAL A 94 9.76 10.60 6.80
N ALA A 95 9.23 11.29 7.82
CA ALA A 95 8.75 10.62 9.02
C ALA A 95 7.55 9.69 8.74
N ARG A 96 6.55 10.18 7.99
CA ARG A 96 5.32 9.45 7.69
C ARG A 96 5.16 9.21 6.20
N VAL A 97 5.13 7.95 5.78
CA VAL A 97 5.11 7.58 4.36
C VAL A 97 3.87 6.75 4.08
N HIS A 98 3.03 7.24 3.19
CA HIS A 98 1.84 6.54 2.71
C HIS A 98 2.01 6.26 1.22
N LEU A 99 2.11 4.97 0.89
CA LEU A 99 2.38 4.51 -0.46
C LEU A 99 1.28 3.59 -0.96
N LEU A 100 0.89 3.81 -2.20
CA LEU A 100 0.09 2.88 -2.97
C LEU A 100 0.98 2.12 -3.96
N SER A 101 0.87 0.80 -3.93
CA SER A 101 1.38 -0.08 -4.98
C SER A 101 0.47 0.03 -6.19
N THR A 102 1.01 0.51 -7.31
CA THR A 102 0.26 0.76 -8.56
C THR A 102 0.19 -0.44 -9.49
N GLY A 103 0.73 -1.56 -9.04
CA GLY A 103 0.83 -2.79 -9.81
C GLY A 103 2.00 -2.81 -10.80
N GLY A 104 2.11 -3.94 -11.50
CA GLY A 104 3.16 -4.30 -12.45
C GLY A 104 4.00 -5.45 -11.90
N ARG A 105 5.25 -5.65 -12.37
CA ARG A 105 6.07 -6.74 -11.81
C ARG A 105 6.50 -6.40 -10.39
N ARG A 106 6.04 -7.22 -9.44
CA ARG A 106 6.32 -7.08 -8.01
C ARG A 106 7.82 -6.89 -7.69
N PRO A 107 8.77 -7.62 -8.30
CA PRO A 107 10.20 -7.39 -8.03
C PRO A 107 10.67 -5.97 -8.37
N THR A 108 10.18 -5.39 -9.46
CA THR A 108 10.55 -4.03 -9.89
C THR A 108 10.03 -2.99 -8.91
N GLU A 109 8.77 -3.10 -8.51
CA GLU A 109 8.16 -2.18 -7.55
C GLU A 109 8.80 -2.31 -6.17
N LEU A 110 9.16 -3.53 -5.74
CA LEU A 110 9.90 -3.75 -4.50
C LEU A 110 11.32 -3.18 -4.54
N ALA A 111 12.01 -3.24 -5.69
CA ALA A 111 13.30 -2.61 -5.85
C ALA A 111 13.18 -1.07 -5.72
N MET A 112 12.18 -0.47 -6.36
CA MET A 112 11.88 0.97 -6.21
C MET A 112 11.54 1.32 -4.76
N LEU A 113 10.68 0.53 -4.11
CA LEU A 113 10.30 0.71 -2.71
C LEU A 113 11.51 0.59 -1.78
N SER A 114 12.41 -0.38 -2.01
CA SER A 114 13.65 -0.53 -1.25
C SER A 114 14.49 0.73 -1.30
N VAL A 115 14.62 1.34 -2.48
CA VAL A 115 15.37 2.58 -2.65
C VAL A 115 14.69 3.73 -1.88
N VAL A 116 13.38 3.90 -2.06
CA VAL A 116 12.59 4.95 -1.38
C VAL A 116 12.73 4.84 0.14
N LEU A 117 12.54 3.63 0.70
CA LEU A 117 12.61 3.43 2.15
C LEU A 117 14.03 3.62 2.70
N SER A 118 15.06 3.25 1.92
CA SER A 118 16.46 3.45 2.34
C SER A 118 16.84 4.94 2.41
N ASP A 119 16.33 5.74 1.47
CA ASP A 119 16.54 7.20 1.46
C ASP A 119 15.76 7.87 2.60
N TRP A 120 14.51 7.46 2.83
CA TRP A 120 13.57 8.20 3.67
C TRP A 120 13.53 7.75 5.13
N ARG A 121 13.85 6.47 5.39
CA ARG A 121 13.87 5.85 6.73
C ARG A 121 12.67 6.23 7.61
N PRO A 122 11.44 5.90 7.17
CA PRO A 122 10.24 6.37 7.85
C PRO A 122 10.06 5.72 9.23
N SER A 123 9.51 6.49 10.17
CA SER A 123 9.01 5.94 11.44
C SER A 123 7.60 5.37 11.32
N PHE A 124 6.85 5.83 10.32
CA PHE A 124 5.53 5.32 10.00
C PHE A 124 5.45 4.99 8.51
N LEU A 125 5.16 3.73 8.18
CA LEU A 125 4.93 3.27 6.82
C LEU A 125 3.53 2.69 6.68
N ARG A 126 2.73 3.28 5.78
CA ARG A 126 1.48 2.72 5.29
C ARG A 126 1.67 2.29 3.84
N LEU A 127 1.44 1.01 3.55
CA LEU A 127 1.48 0.45 2.21
C LEU A 127 0.12 -0.17 1.86
N ALA A 128 -0.53 0.38 0.84
CA ALA A 128 -1.73 -0.20 0.23
C ALA A 128 -1.34 -0.96 -1.03
N THR A 129 -1.85 -2.19 -1.22
CA THR A 129 -1.55 -3.00 -2.39
C THR A 129 -2.75 -3.84 -2.82
N ASP A 130 -2.95 -3.90 -4.14
CA ASP A 130 -3.96 -4.75 -4.76
C ASP A 130 -3.36 -6.12 -5.09
N ILE A 131 -4.02 -7.18 -4.64
CA ILE A 131 -3.58 -8.57 -4.81
C ILE A 131 -4.54 -9.29 -5.76
N TYR A 132 -4.04 -9.54 -6.97
CA TYR A 132 -4.80 -10.13 -8.07
C TYR A 132 -4.54 -11.62 -8.33
N ARG A 133 -3.41 -12.15 -7.86
CA ARG A 133 -2.99 -13.55 -8.02
C ARG A 133 -2.13 -13.96 -6.83
N ALA A 134 -2.75 -14.57 -5.82
CA ALA A 134 -2.11 -14.97 -4.58
C ALA A 134 -1.81 -16.48 -4.53
N ARG A 135 -1.36 -17.05 -5.66
CA ARG A 135 -0.82 -18.42 -5.63
C ARG A 135 0.68 -18.30 -5.33
N GLY A 136 1.04 -18.45 -4.06
CA GLY A 136 2.43 -18.40 -3.60
C GLY A 136 2.84 -17.05 -2.99
N TYR A 137 4.10 -17.05 -2.54
CA TYR A 137 4.81 -15.96 -1.87
C TYR A 137 4.53 -14.57 -2.45
N ILE A 138 3.96 -13.70 -1.60
CA ILE A 138 3.70 -12.29 -1.92
C ILE A 138 4.68 -11.44 -1.11
N PRO A 139 5.85 -11.10 -1.65
CA PRO A 139 6.75 -10.17 -0.96
C PRO A 139 6.05 -8.81 -0.89
N LEU A 140 5.64 -8.43 0.33
CA LEU A 140 4.93 -7.17 0.58
C LEU A 140 5.92 -6.02 0.77
N LEU A 141 7.06 -6.31 1.40
CA LEU A 141 8.10 -5.34 1.74
C LEU A 141 9.46 -5.82 1.23
N PRO A 142 10.38 -4.90 0.92
CA PRO A 142 11.76 -5.25 0.65
C PRO A 142 12.43 -5.76 1.92
N SER A 143 13.49 -6.57 1.76
CA SER A 143 14.30 -7.06 2.87
C SER A 143 14.74 -5.91 3.79
N ALA A 144 14.57 -6.08 5.10
CA ALA A 144 15.01 -5.11 6.11
C ALA A 144 16.54 -4.96 6.17
N SER A 145 17.29 -5.86 5.51
CA SER A 145 18.76 -5.86 5.48
C SER A 145 19.38 -4.58 4.89
N THR A 146 18.60 -3.73 4.23
CA THR A 146 19.04 -2.43 3.71
C THR A 146 18.95 -1.30 4.74
N GLY A 147 18.58 -1.59 6.00
CA GLY A 147 18.62 -0.65 7.13
C GLY A 147 17.46 0.33 7.21
N TRP A 148 16.55 0.32 6.23
CA TRP A 148 15.40 1.23 6.21
C TRP A 148 14.45 1.06 7.41
N GLY A 149 14.40 -0.16 7.96
CA GLY A 149 13.53 -0.51 9.07
C GLY A 149 14.01 0.00 10.44
N GLU A 150 15.24 0.48 10.58
CA GLU A 150 15.84 0.83 11.89
C GLU A 150 15.03 1.87 12.68
N SER A 151 14.38 2.80 11.98
CA SER A 151 13.56 3.86 12.59
C SER A 151 12.05 3.54 12.58
N LEU A 152 11.64 2.42 11.98
CA LEU A 152 10.23 2.09 11.78
C LEU A 152 9.57 1.69 13.10
N GLU A 153 8.60 2.48 13.55
CA GLU A 153 7.80 2.22 14.75
C GLU A 153 6.44 1.60 14.38
N THR A 154 5.81 2.13 13.32
CA THR A 154 4.46 1.71 12.91
C THR A 154 4.44 1.25 11.46
N LEU A 155 3.96 0.03 11.25
CA LEU A 155 3.70 -0.53 9.94
C LEU A 155 2.19 -0.72 9.72
N GLU A 156 1.70 -0.23 8.60
CA GLU A 156 0.33 -0.44 8.14
C GLU A 156 0.33 -1.10 6.77
N LEU A 157 -0.32 -2.26 6.68
CA LEU A 157 -0.47 -3.02 5.44
C LEU A 157 -1.96 -3.10 5.10
N ARG A 158 -2.35 -2.53 3.95
CA ARG A 158 -3.72 -2.58 3.43
C ARG A 158 -3.74 -3.44 2.17
N LEU A 159 -4.26 -4.65 2.29
CA LEU A 159 -4.28 -5.65 1.22
C LEU A 159 -5.69 -5.69 0.62
N ASN A 160 -5.83 -5.16 -0.59
CA ASN A 160 -7.07 -5.25 -1.35
C ASN A 160 -7.06 -6.56 -2.13
N ILE A 161 -7.86 -7.54 -1.69
CA ILE A 161 -7.91 -8.88 -2.27
C ILE A 161 -8.96 -8.88 -3.39
N VAL A 162 -8.50 -9.24 -4.58
CA VAL A 162 -9.31 -9.21 -5.81
C VAL A 162 -9.72 -10.63 -6.24
N GLU A 163 -8.93 -11.66 -5.96
CA GLU A 163 -9.22 -13.04 -6.36
C GLU A 163 -9.85 -13.87 -5.24
N ASP A 164 -10.63 -14.88 -5.60
CA ASP A 164 -11.34 -15.81 -4.70
C ASP A 164 -10.41 -16.79 -3.99
N ARG A 165 -9.20 -17.01 -4.51
CA ARG A 165 -8.18 -17.92 -3.95
C ARG A 165 -7.00 -17.13 -3.42
N PHE A 166 -7.10 -16.72 -2.16
CA PHE A 166 -6.03 -16.07 -1.41
C PHE A 166 -5.55 -16.97 -0.28
N ASP A 167 -4.26 -17.30 -0.25
CA ASP A 167 -3.67 -18.08 0.83
C ASP A 167 -3.36 -17.19 2.04
N PHE A 168 -4.30 -17.13 3.00
CA PHE A 168 -4.13 -16.35 4.22
C PHE A 168 -3.02 -16.90 5.10
N GLU A 169 -2.81 -18.21 5.12
CA GLU A 169 -1.78 -18.84 5.95
C GLU A 169 -0.39 -18.44 5.48
N GLU A 170 -0.13 -18.54 4.17
CA GLU A 170 1.13 -18.09 3.58
C GLU A 170 1.34 -16.58 3.80
N CYS A 171 0.28 -15.77 3.67
CA CYS A 171 0.35 -14.33 3.95
C CYS A 171 0.74 -14.02 5.39
N PHE A 172 0.10 -14.66 6.39
CA PHE A 172 0.44 -14.46 7.80
C PHE A 172 1.86 -14.93 8.13
N ASN A 173 2.29 -16.05 7.56
CA ASN A 173 3.66 -16.56 7.74
C ASN A 173 4.69 -15.56 7.20
N HIS A 174 4.45 -14.99 6.02
CA HIS A 174 5.35 -14.00 5.44
C HIS A 174 5.39 -12.69 6.23
N ILE A 175 4.24 -12.24 6.74
CA ILE A 175 4.17 -11.05 7.61
C ILE A 175 4.95 -11.30 8.89
N ALA A 176 4.78 -12.47 9.52
CA ALA A 176 5.51 -12.84 10.73
C ALA A 176 7.04 -12.90 10.49
N GLU A 177 7.47 -13.49 9.37
CA GLU A 177 8.88 -13.53 8.97
C GLU A 177 9.44 -12.11 8.77
N THR A 178 8.71 -11.26 8.05
CA THR A 178 9.12 -9.86 7.82
C THR A 178 9.27 -9.11 9.14
N LEU A 179 8.28 -9.22 10.03
CA LEU A 179 8.27 -8.55 11.33
C LEU A 179 9.34 -9.07 12.29
N SER A 180 9.77 -10.32 12.16
CA SER A 180 10.87 -10.87 12.96
C SER A 180 12.19 -10.10 12.77
N THR A 181 12.32 -9.40 11.64
CA THR A 181 13.51 -8.60 11.28
C THR A 181 13.32 -7.09 11.45
N LEU A 182 12.11 -6.63 11.77
CA LEU A 182 11.79 -5.20 11.90
C LEU A 182 11.63 -4.81 13.36
N PRO A 183 12.08 -3.62 13.78
CA PRO A 183 11.88 -3.10 15.13
C PRO A 183 10.49 -2.49 15.36
N ALA A 184 9.54 -2.71 14.44
CA ALA A 184 8.20 -2.13 14.51
C ALA A 184 7.47 -2.57 15.80
N THR A 185 6.96 -1.59 16.54
CA THR A 185 6.22 -1.79 17.79
C THR A 185 4.72 -1.91 17.56
N SER A 186 4.23 -1.40 16.43
CA SER A 186 2.81 -1.44 16.05
C SER A 186 2.63 -1.92 14.61
N LEU A 187 1.74 -2.90 14.43
CA LEU A 187 1.27 -3.38 13.13
C LEU A 187 -0.24 -3.15 13.01
N HIS A 188 -0.68 -2.61 11.89
CA HIS A 188 -2.08 -2.65 11.50
C HIS A 188 -2.25 -3.27 10.12
N LEU A 189 -2.90 -4.42 10.08
CA LEU A 189 -3.14 -5.24 8.90
C LEU A 189 -4.62 -5.17 8.53
N ALA A 190 -4.92 -4.75 7.30
CA ALA A 190 -6.28 -4.64 6.80
C ALA A 190 -6.47 -5.49 5.54
N PHE A 191 -7.45 -6.39 5.55
CA PHE A 191 -7.86 -7.17 4.36
C PHE A 191 -9.17 -6.61 3.81
N ARG A 192 -9.10 -5.99 2.62
CA ARG A 192 -10.27 -5.40 1.96
C ARG A 192 -10.72 -6.22 0.79
N CYS A 193 -12.03 -6.43 0.71
CA CYS A 193 -12.64 -7.24 -0.33
C CYS A 193 -13.04 -6.34 -1.47
N VAL A 194 -12.43 -6.55 -2.63
CA VAL A 194 -12.84 -5.87 -3.85
C VAL A 194 -13.97 -6.69 -4.47
N ASN A 195 -15.22 -6.23 -4.30
CA ASN A 195 -16.41 -6.93 -4.81
C ASN A 195 -16.36 -7.06 -6.34
N HIS A 196 -16.05 -8.25 -6.85
CA HIS A 196 -16.03 -8.53 -8.28
C HIS A 196 -17.36 -9.16 -8.75
N ARG A 197 -18.28 -8.36 -9.29
CA ARG A 197 -19.38 -8.86 -10.15
C ARG A 197 -19.78 -7.88 -11.26
N ALA A 198 -18.82 -7.53 -12.12
CA ALA A 198 -19.11 -7.13 -13.50
C ALA A 198 -17.87 -7.30 -14.39
N GLN A 199 -17.65 -8.50 -14.91
CA GLN A 199 -16.96 -8.64 -16.19
C GLN A 199 -17.95 -8.16 -17.27
N HIS A 200 -17.60 -7.11 -18.02
CA HIS A 200 -18.46 -6.64 -19.10
C HIS A 200 -18.69 -7.75 -20.14
N LYS A 201 -19.96 -7.86 -20.56
CA LYS A 201 -20.42 -8.63 -21.72
C LYS A 201 -19.64 -8.18 -22.96
N GLY A 202 -18.90 -9.08 -23.60
CA GLY A 202 -18.35 -8.83 -24.93
C GLY A 202 -17.00 -9.47 -25.21
N GLU A 203 -16.26 -9.87 -24.18
CA GLU A 203 -15.05 -10.67 -24.36
C GLU A 203 -15.31 -12.03 -23.74
N THR A 204 -15.65 -12.99 -24.60
CA THR A 204 -15.58 -14.43 -24.27
C THR A 204 -14.27 -14.65 -23.51
N ARG A 205 -14.18 -15.36 -22.39
CA ARG A 205 -12.90 -15.89 -21.91
C ARG A 205 -12.80 -17.29 -22.44
N TYR A 206 -11.66 -17.66 -22.96
CA TYR A 206 -11.27 -19.05 -22.96
C TYR A 206 -9.88 -19.22 -22.33
N PRO A 207 -8.76 -19.26 -23.00
CA PRO A 207 -8.39 -18.15 -23.86
C PRO A 207 -8.86 -16.75 -23.37
N LEU A 208 -8.74 -15.72 -24.19
CA LEU A 208 -9.66 -14.56 -24.17
C LEU A 208 -9.79 -13.87 -22.79
N LEU A 209 -8.68 -13.82 -22.05
CA LEU A 209 -8.47 -13.11 -20.80
C LEU A 209 -7.99 -11.68 -21.12
N GLU A 210 -8.86 -10.85 -21.68
CA GLU A 210 -8.71 -9.38 -21.73
C GLU A 210 -10.05 -8.73 -21.26
N PRO A 211 -10.12 -7.41 -20.95
CA PRO A 211 -9.19 -6.52 -20.26
C PRO A 211 -9.64 -6.39 -18.77
N PHE A 212 -8.96 -5.61 -17.92
CA PHE A 212 -9.67 -5.02 -16.77
C PHE A 212 -9.51 -3.50 -16.87
N GLU A 213 -10.63 -2.82 -16.97
CA GLU A 213 -10.75 -1.44 -16.52
C GLU A 213 -10.96 -1.44 -15.00
N GLY A 214 -10.41 -0.42 -14.33
CA GLY A 214 -10.09 -0.45 -12.90
C GLY A 214 -11.22 -0.91 -11.97
N ASP A 215 -10.85 -1.79 -11.04
CA ASP A 215 -11.72 -2.22 -9.95
C ASP A 215 -11.86 -1.09 -8.94
N GLN A 216 -12.83 -0.22 -9.21
CA GLN A 216 -13.52 0.41 -8.11
C GLN A 216 -14.24 -0.69 -7.36
N CYS A 217 -14.33 -0.55 -6.05
CA CYS A 217 -15.39 -1.20 -5.33
C CYS A 217 -16.71 -0.98 -6.10
N GLY A 218 -17.33 -2.05 -6.61
CA GLY A 218 -18.60 -1.92 -7.32
C GLY A 218 -19.65 -1.36 -6.36
N SER A 219 -20.35 -0.29 -6.75
CA SER A 219 -21.44 0.32 -5.97
C SER A 219 -22.42 -0.74 -5.47
N PRO A 220 -22.89 -0.70 -4.21
CA PRO A 220 -23.81 -1.72 -3.69
C PRO A 220 -25.13 -1.67 -4.49
N ASP A 221 -25.48 -0.48 -4.96
CA ASP A 221 -26.73 -0.17 -5.65
C ASP A 221 -26.84 -0.85 -7.02
N VAL A 222 -25.70 -1.18 -7.65
CA VAL A 222 -25.69 -1.82 -8.99
C VAL A 222 -25.71 -3.35 -8.88
N HIS A 223 -25.31 -3.92 -7.75
CA HIS A 223 -25.06 -5.37 -7.61
C HIS A 223 -25.94 -6.07 -6.57
N GLY A 224 -26.77 -5.33 -5.82
CA GLY A 224 -27.67 -5.88 -4.82
C GLY A 224 -26.95 -6.49 -3.60
N ALA A 225 -27.74 -7.09 -2.70
CA ALA A 225 -27.25 -7.75 -1.48
C ALA A 225 -26.31 -8.95 -1.75
N ASP A 226 -26.19 -9.40 -3.00
CA ASP A 226 -25.54 -10.64 -3.45
C ASP A 226 -24.08 -10.46 -3.90
N ALA A 227 -23.45 -9.30 -3.67
CA ALA A 227 -22.01 -9.17 -3.82
C ALA A 227 -21.31 -9.99 -2.72
N VAL A 228 -21.00 -11.25 -3.06
CA VAL A 228 -20.33 -12.21 -2.17
C VAL A 228 -18.87 -11.80 -1.99
N CYS A 229 -18.46 -11.63 -0.73
CA CYS A 229 -17.06 -11.43 -0.39
C CYS A 229 -16.45 -12.75 0.09
N HIS A 230 -15.83 -13.50 -0.82
CA HIS A 230 -15.21 -14.79 -0.51
C HIS A 230 -14.12 -14.69 0.58
N MET A 231 -13.38 -13.58 0.62
CA MET A 231 -12.36 -13.34 1.65
C MET A 231 -12.96 -13.25 3.06
N GLN A 232 -14.14 -12.64 3.22
CA GLN A 232 -14.76 -12.50 4.54
C GLN A 232 -15.17 -13.87 5.09
N ASP A 233 -15.74 -14.73 4.24
CA ASP A 233 -16.13 -16.09 4.61
C ASP A 233 -14.89 -16.93 4.96
N GLU A 234 -13.82 -16.82 4.18
CA GLU A 234 -12.58 -17.56 4.40
C GLU A 234 -11.87 -17.14 5.68
N LEU A 235 -11.69 -15.82 5.91
CA LEU A 235 -11.13 -15.30 7.15
C LEU A 235 -11.93 -15.75 8.39
N SER A 236 -13.25 -15.88 8.26
CA SER A 236 -14.13 -16.34 9.35
C SER A 236 -13.94 -17.83 9.69
N ARG A 237 -13.29 -18.61 8.82
CA ARG A 237 -12.94 -20.02 9.10
C ARG A 237 -11.64 -20.17 9.87
N HIS A 238 -10.81 -19.13 9.94
CA HIS A 238 -9.55 -19.15 10.67
C HIS A 238 -9.73 -18.68 12.12
N ASP A 239 -8.95 -19.24 13.05
CA ASP A 239 -8.77 -18.66 14.38
C ASP A 239 -7.85 -17.43 14.28
N LEU A 240 -8.43 -16.32 13.85
CA LEU A 240 -7.71 -15.05 13.68
C LEU A 240 -7.06 -14.55 14.97
N PRO A 241 -7.71 -14.62 16.16
CA PRO A 241 -7.03 -14.30 17.42
C PRO A 241 -5.77 -15.15 17.66
N GLN A 242 -5.80 -16.45 17.38
CA GLN A 242 -4.61 -17.29 17.48
C GLN A 242 -3.54 -16.86 16.48
N ARG A 243 -3.89 -16.61 15.21
CA ARG A 243 -2.94 -16.16 14.17
C ARG A 243 -2.26 -14.84 14.53
N VAL A 244 -3.00 -13.87 15.07
CA VAL A 244 -2.45 -12.59 15.57
C VAL A 244 -1.42 -12.85 16.66
N ARG A 245 -1.73 -13.71 17.65
CA ARG A 245 -0.80 -14.04 18.73
C ARG A 245 0.44 -14.79 18.25
N GLU A 246 0.31 -15.66 17.24
CA GLU A 246 1.45 -16.36 16.63
C GLU A 246 2.37 -15.37 15.90
N CYS A 247 1.79 -14.44 15.13
CA CYS A 247 2.54 -13.39 14.46
C CYS A 247 3.32 -12.51 15.47
N MET A 248 2.66 -12.07 16.55
CA MET A 248 3.31 -11.30 17.62
C MET A 248 4.42 -12.10 18.34
N ARG A 249 4.25 -13.41 18.53
CA ARG A 249 5.29 -14.27 19.13
C ARG A 249 6.56 -14.33 18.28
N SER A 250 6.42 -14.25 16.96
CA SER A 250 7.55 -14.24 16.02
C SER A 250 8.21 -12.86 15.87
N ALA A 251 7.59 -11.80 16.37
CA ALA A 251 8.04 -10.41 16.24
C ALA A 251 8.30 -9.79 17.62
N PRO A 252 9.51 -9.94 18.20
CA PRO A 252 9.78 -9.59 19.60
C PRO A 252 9.63 -8.10 19.93
N ALA A 253 9.76 -7.22 18.94
CA ALA A 253 9.55 -5.77 19.13
C ALA A 253 8.07 -5.38 19.16
N LEU A 254 7.19 -6.22 18.60
CA LEU A 254 5.78 -5.89 18.36
C LEU A 254 5.00 -5.90 19.67
N ARG A 255 4.44 -4.73 20.03
CA ARG A 255 3.61 -4.52 21.22
C ARG A 255 2.12 -4.48 20.91
N ARG A 256 1.78 -4.03 19.70
CA ARG A 256 0.40 -3.89 19.23
C ARG A 256 0.23 -4.49 17.84
N MET A 257 -0.81 -5.31 17.66
CA MET A 257 -1.24 -5.79 16.35
C MET A 257 -2.75 -5.63 16.21
N THR A 258 -3.17 -4.86 15.21
CA THR A 258 -4.57 -4.72 14.82
C THR A 258 -4.80 -5.42 13.49
N LEU A 259 -5.79 -6.30 13.44
CA LEU A 259 -6.29 -6.96 12.25
C LEU A 259 -7.71 -6.50 11.96
N ALA A 260 -7.94 -5.91 10.80
CA ALA A 260 -9.26 -5.48 10.35
C ALA A 260 -9.61 -6.11 9.00
N TRP A 261 -10.86 -6.48 8.79
CA TRP A 261 -11.32 -6.97 7.49
C TRP A 261 -12.75 -6.56 7.19
N GLY A 262 -13.09 -6.52 5.91
CA GLY A 262 -14.42 -6.11 5.48
C GLY A 262 -14.52 -5.84 3.98
N ARG A 263 -15.69 -5.36 3.60
CA ARG A 263 -15.96 -4.93 2.22
C ARG A 263 -15.36 -3.56 2.00
N CYS A 264 -14.98 -3.26 0.77
CA CYS A 264 -14.29 -2.02 0.48
C CYS A 264 -15.20 -0.76 0.43
N GLN A 265 -16.53 -0.91 0.43
CA GLN A 265 -17.49 0.23 0.50
C GLN A 265 -18.20 0.38 1.84
N THR A 266 -17.93 -0.49 2.81
CA THR A 266 -18.52 -0.30 4.13
C THR A 266 -17.85 0.87 4.82
N ARG A 267 -18.62 1.67 5.57
CA ARG A 267 -18.08 2.81 6.34
C ARG A 267 -17.02 2.39 7.35
N GLY A 268 -17.16 1.16 7.86
CA GLY A 268 -16.25 0.52 8.81
C GLY A 268 -15.84 -0.87 8.34
N PRO A 269 -14.84 -1.48 9.00
CA PRO A 269 -14.55 -2.89 8.86
C PRO A 269 -15.78 -3.71 9.27
N ALA A 270 -15.90 -4.93 8.77
CA ALA A 270 -16.90 -5.86 9.31
C ALA A 270 -16.55 -6.21 10.76
N ARG A 271 -15.25 -6.40 11.04
CA ARG A 271 -14.75 -6.81 12.34
C ARG A 271 -13.30 -6.39 12.51
N VAL A 272 -12.91 -6.16 13.76
CA VAL A 272 -11.56 -5.76 14.16
C VAL A 272 -11.14 -6.60 15.35
N ILE A 273 -9.96 -7.19 15.23
CA ILE A 273 -9.26 -7.86 16.31
C ILE A 273 -8.02 -7.05 16.62
N CYS A 274 -7.77 -6.79 17.90
CA CYS A 274 -6.53 -6.16 18.34
C CYS A 274 -5.95 -6.94 19.51
N VAL A 275 -4.62 -7.02 19.53
CA VAL A 275 -3.85 -7.41 20.70
C VAL A 275 -2.89 -6.27 21.03
N ASP A 276 -2.96 -5.76 22.24
CA ASP A 276 -2.18 -4.63 22.75
C ASP A 276 -1.58 -4.99 24.11
N LEU A 277 -0.27 -5.20 24.14
CA LEU A 277 0.44 -5.63 25.35
C LEU A 277 0.59 -4.50 26.38
N ASP A 278 0.42 -3.24 25.95
CA ASP A 278 0.64 -2.07 26.79
C ASP A 278 -0.66 -1.55 27.43
N ASN A 279 -1.83 -1.99 26.94
CA ASN A 279 -3.14 -1.53 27.40
C ASN A 279 -4.09 -2.69 27.77
N ALA A 280 -4.92 -2.49 28.80
CA ALA A 280 -5.97 -3.44 29.18
C ALA A 280 -7.34 -3.01 28.59
N PRO A 281 -8.17 -3.95 28.07
CA PRO A 281 -7.89 -5.38 27.93
C PRO A 281 -6.82 -5.65 26.87
N HIS A 282 -5.93 -6.62 27.11
CA HIS A 282 -4.81 -6.91 26.19
C HIS A 282 -5.24 -7.47 24.83
N ALA A 283 -6.48 -7.91 24.71
CA ALA A 283 -7.05 -8.34 23.45
C ALA A 283 -8.53 -7.95 23.42
N TRP A 284 -8.98 -7.50 22.25
CA TRP A 284 -10.40 -7.30 21.98
C TRP A 284 -10.74 -7.73 20.57
N ASP A 285 -12.00 -8.10 20.43
CA ASP A 285 -12.60 -8.54 19.17
C ASP A 285 -13.99 -7.88 19.11
N ARG A 286 -14.16 -6.95 18.18
CA ARG A 286 -15.37 -6.13 18.09
C ARG A 286 -15.80 -5.89 16.65
N PRO A 287 -17.08 -5.54 16.42
CA PRO A 287 -17.50 -4.95 15.16
C PRO A 287 -16.66 -3.71 14.83
N GLY A 288 -16.40 -3.50 13.55
CA GLY A 288 -15.71 -2.32 13.09
C GLY A 288 -16.60 -1.07 13.12
N ASP A 289 -15.99 0.09 13.30
CA ASP A 289 -16.66 1.39 13.33
C ASP A 289 -15.85 2.48 12.58
N GLU A 290 -16.33 3.72 12.61
CA GLU A 290 -15.70 4.84 11.89
C GLU A 290 -14.35 5.28 12.49
N SER A 291 -14.07 4.90 13.74
CA SER A 291 -12.79 5.19 14.42
C SER A 291 -11.65 4.30 13.94
N ASP A 292 -11.96 3.15 13.32
CA ASP A 292 -10.97 2.24 12.72
C ASP A 292 -10.35 2.77 11.42
N GLU A 293 -10.77 3.95 10.97
CA GLU A 293 -10.27 4.64 9.78
C GLU A 293 -10.38 3.80 8.48
N TRP A 294 -11.32 2.85 8.46
CA TRP A 294 -11.53 1.89 7.39
C TRP A 294 -12.03 2.52 6.09
N GLY A 295 -12.96 3.45 6.18
CA GLY A 295 -13.62 4.08 5.04
C GLY A 295 -13.10 5.49 4.73
N LYS A 296 -11.86 5.82 5.11
CA LYS A 296 -11.26 7.15 4.84
C LYS A 296 -10.30 7.07 3.63
N PRO A 297 -10.81 7.14 2.39
CA PRO A 297 -10.00 7.09 1.17
C PRO A 297 -8.96 8.23 1.09
N GLU A 298 -9.22 9.39 1.71
CA GLU A 298 -8.25 10.49 1.87
C GLU A 298 -6.97 10.10 2.66
N ARG A 299 -7.00 8.91 3.28
CA ARG A 299 -5.91 8.31 4.05
C ARG A 299 -5.41 7.00 3.43
N ASP A 300 -6.10 6.45 2.43
CA ASP A 300 -5.58 5.39 1.54
C ASP A 300 -4.63 5.95 0.47
N TRP A 301 -4.50 7.28 0.44
CA TRP A 301 -3.46 8.07 -0.23
C TRP A 301 -2.64 8.83 0.82
#